data_AF-A0A376TXV0-F1
#
_entry.id   AF-A0A376TXV0-F1
#
_cell.length_a   1.000
_cell.length_b   1.000
_cell.length_c   1.000
_cell.angle_alpha   90.00
_cell.angle_beta   90.00
_cell.angle_gamma   90.00
#
_symmetry.space_group_name_H-M   'P 1'
#
loop_
_entity.id
_entity.type
_entity.pdbx_description
1 polymer ?
#
loop_
_entity_poly.entity_id
_entity_poly.type
_entity_poly.pdbx_seq_one_letter_code
_entity_poly.pdbx_strand_id
1 'polypeptide(L)' 'MSQPAKVLLLYAHPESQDSVANRVLLKPATQLSNVTVHDLYAHYPDFFIDIPREQALLREHEVIVFSILFIPIAARRY' A
#
# COMPACT_ATOMS: atom_id res chain seq x y z
N MET A 1 -19.56 5.47 -21.27
CA MET A 1 -18.18 4.96 -21.09
C MET A 1 -18.05 4.58 -19.62
N SER A 2 -17.62 3.36 -19.31
CA SER A 2 -17.45 2.92 -17.91
C SER A 2 -16.30 3.70 -17.29
N GLN A 3 -16.52 4.32 -16.13
CA GLN A 3 -15.43 4.92 -15.37
C GLN A 3 -14.47 3.81 -14.91
N PRO A 4 -13.15 4.05 -14.90
CA PRO A 4 -12.20 3.09 -14.37
C PRO A 4 -12.41 2.91 -12.86
N ALA A 5 -12.32 1.66 -12.40
CA ALA A 5 -12.54 1.33 -10.99
C ALA A 5 -11.53 2.06 -10.09
N LYS A 6 -11.98 2.52 -8.92
CA LYS A 6 -11.09 3.12 -7.91
C LYS A 6 -10.27 2.05 -7.22
N VAL A 7 -8.95 2.17 -7.28
CA VAL A 7 -8.00 1.20 -6.72
C VAL A 7 -7.29 1.80 -5.51
N LEU A 8 -7.32 1.09 -4.38
CA LEU A 8 -6.47 1.36 -3.24
C LEU A 8 -5.26 0.42 -3.26
N LEU A 9 -4.07 0.98 -3.44
CA LEU A 9 -2.80 0.26 -3.30
C LEU A 9 -2.29 0.44 -1.86
N LEU A 10 -2.53 -0.56 -1.02
CA LEU A 10 -1.99 -0.64 0.33
C LEU A 10 -0.54 -1.11 0.27
N TYR A 11 0.37 -0.22 0.60
CA TYR A 11 1.80 -0.47 0.58
C TYR A 11 2.33 -0.61 2.01
N ALA A 12 2.94 -1.75 2.31
CA ALA A 12 3.50 -2.02 3.63
C ALA A 12 4.95 -2.54 3.51
N HIS A 13 5.91 -1.61 3.56
CA HIS A 13 7.33 -1.93 3.52
C HIS A 13 8.10 -1.11 4.57
N PRO A 14 8.75 -1.75 5.56
CA PRO A 14 9.42 -1.05 6.66
C PRO A 14 10.58 -0.15 6.20
N GLU A 15 11.31 -0.55 5.15
CA GLU A 15 12.38 0.25 4.55
C GLU A 15 12.01 0.64 3.11
N SER A 16 10.94 1.43 2.95
CA SER A 16 10.41 1.81 1.64
C SER A 16 11.45 2.53 0.76
N GLN A 17 12.39 3.26 1.36
CA GLN A 17 13.44 4.03 0.68
C GLN A 17 14.45 3.13 -0.05
N ASP A 18 14.70 1.94 0.49
CA ASP A 18 15.67 0.97 -0.03
C ASP A 18 15.03 -0.06 -0.99
N SER A 19 13.69 -0.04 -1.10
CA SER A 19 12.93 -0.98 -1.93
C SER A 19 12.95 -0.59 -3.41
N VAL A 20 14.01 -0.97 -4.13
CA VAL A 20 14.18 -0.67 -5.57
C VAL A 20 12.99 -1.16 -6.40
N ALA A 21 12.52 -2.40 -6.17
CA ALA A 21 11.41 -2.99 -6.94
C ALA A 21 10.08 -2.25 -6.69
N ASN A 22 9.75 -1.94 -5.43
CA ASN A 22 8.51 -1.24 -5.12
C ASN A 22 8.54 0.21 -5.58
N ARG A 23 9.69 0.91 -5.50
CA ARG A 23 9.82 2.26 -6.03
C ARG A 23 9.55 2.35 -7.53
N VAL A 24 9.98 1.35 -8.29
CA VAL A 24 9.70 1.25 -9.74
C VAL A 24 8.22 1.00 -10.01
N LEU A 25 7.54 0.20 -9.19
CA LEU A 25 6.10 -0.09 -9.33
C LEU A 25 5.20 1.06 -8.86
N LEU A 26 5.59 1.78 -7.80
CA LEU A 26 4.82 2.87 -7.22
C LEU A 26 4.82 4.11 -8.14
N LYS A 27 5.92 4.41 -8.83
CA LYS A 27 6.02 5.62 -9.66
C LYS A 27 4.94 5.69 -10.75
N PRO A 28 4.69 4.65 -11.58
CA PRO A 28 3.56 4.66 -12.52
C PRO A 28 2.21 4.64 -11.82
N ALA A 29 2.06 3.90 -10.70
CA ALA A 29 0.80 3.81 -9.98
C ALA A 29 0.33 5.18 -9.43
N THR A 30 1.25 6.00 -8.91
CA THR A 30 0.94 7.37 -8.44
C THR A 30 0.51 8.34 -9.53
N GLN A 31 0.77 8.01 -10.81
CA GLN A 31 0.38 8.86 -11.95
C GLN A 31 -1.05 8.56 -12.45
N LEU A 32 -1.66 7.47 -11.99
CA LEU A 32 -3.00 7.07 -12.37
C LEU A 32 -4.03 7.77 -11.47
N SER A 33 -4.96 8.51 -12.08
CA SER A 33 -5.96 9.30 -11.34
C SER A 33 -6.98 8.46 -10.56
N ASN A 34 -7.13 7.17 -10.90
CA ASN A 34 -8.02 6.24 -10.23
C ASN A 34 -7.31 5.37 -9.18
N VAL A 35 -6.02 5.60 -8.92
CA VAL A 35 -5.22 4.82 -7.97
C VAL A 35 -4.81 5.70 -6.79
N THR A 36 -5.16 5.25 -5.59
CA THR A 36 -4.70 5.82 -4.33
C THR A 36 -3.59 4.95 -3.78
N VAL A 37 -2.39 5.50 -3.62
CA VAL A 37 -1.27 4.83 -2.97
C VAL A 37 -1.26 5.20 -1.49
N HIS A 38 -1.36 4.19 -0.62
CA HIS A 38 -1.39 4.38 0.83
C HIS A 38 -0.25 3.60 1.48
N ASP A 39 0.81 4.32 1.88
CA ASP A 39 1.97 3.77 2.60
C ASP A 39 1.69 3.74 4.10
N LEU A 40 1.47 2.53 4.63
CA LEU A 40 1.13 2.30 6.03
C LEU A 40 2.29 2.60 6.98
N TYR A 41 3.54 2.35 6.57
CA TYR A 41 4.71 2.61 7.43
C TYR A 41 5.03 4.10 7.49
N ALA A 42 4.79 4.83 6.39
CA ALA A 42 4.91 6.28 6.40
C ALA A 42 3.78 6.96 7.22
N HIS A 43 2.56 6.41 7.16
CA HIS A 43 1.39 6.96 7.87
C HIS A 43 1.37 6.65 9.36
N TYR A 44 1.80 5.45 9.75
CA TYR A 44 1.78 4.97 11.14
C TYR A 44 3.18 4.49 11.54
N PRO A 45 4.17 5.40 11.67
CA PRO A 45 5.53 5.03 12.06
C PRO A 45 5.60 4.44 13.47
N ASP A 46 4.59 4.72 14.30
CA ASP A 46 4.41 4.24 15.67
C ASP A 46 3.46 3.02 15.76
N PHE A 47 2.96 2.54 14.62
CA PHE A 47 2.05 1.40 14.48
C PHE A 47 0.66 1.58 15.13
N PHE A 48 0.27 2.80 15.53
CA PHE A 48 -1.07 3.07 16.04
C PHE A 48 -2.05 3.36 14.91
N ILE A 49 -2.63 2.29 14.35
CA ILE A 49 -3.55 2.38 13.20
C ILE A 49 -4.89 3.03 13.61
N ASP A 50 -5.30 4.05 12.85
CA ASP A 50 -6.64 4.64 12.93
C ASP A 50 -7.66 3.76 12.20
N ILE A 51 -8.30 2.86 12.96
CA ILE A 51 -9.24 1.88 12.41
C ILE A 51 -10.41 2.55 11.66
N PRO A 52 -11.14 3.54 12.22
CA PRO A 52 -12.21 4.23 11.50
C PRO A 52 -11.77 4.81 10.16
N ARG A 53 -10.59 5.45 10.12
CA ARG A 53 -10.04 6.05 8.90
C ARG A 53 -9.74 5.00 7.84
N GLU A 54 -9.04 3.93 8.20
CA GLU A 54 -8.70 2.87 7.25
C GLU A 54 -9.95 2.17 6.72
N GLN A 55 -10.97 1.95 7.55
CA GLN A 55 -12.23 1.40 7.10
C GLN A 55 -12.99 2.33 6.15
N ALA A 56 -12.96 3.65 6.38
CA ALA A 56 -13.55 4.61 5.44
C ALA A 56 -12.82 4.55 4.09
N LEU A 57 -11.49 4.53 4.12
CA LEU A 57 -10.64 4.44 2.93
C LEU A 57 -10.94 3.16 2.12
N LEU A 58 -11.12 2.02 2.78
CA LEU A 58 -11.49 0.76 2.13
C LEU A 58 -12.86 0.81 1.45
N ARG A 59 -13.83 1.55 2.00
CA ARG A 59 -15.18 1.68 1.41
C ARG A 59 -15.23 2.62 0.21
N GLU A 60 -14.27 3.55 0.10
CA GLU A 60 -14.20 4.51 -1.02
C GLU A 60 -13.66 3.89 -2.31
N HIS A 61 -13.05 2.70 -2.22
CA HIS A 61 -12.37 2.02 -3.32
C HIS A 61 -13.05 0.70 -3.65
N GLU A 62 -13.03 0.33 -4.93
CA GLU A 62 -13.66 -0.89 -5.44
C GLU A 62 -12.69 -2.07 -5.48
N VAL A 63 -11.40 -1.77 -5.66
CA VAL A 63 -10.33 -2.76 -5.71
C VAL A 63 -9.28 -2.41 -4.67
N ILE A 64 -8.87 -3.41 -3.88
CA ILE A 64 -7.83 -3.26 -2.87
C ILE A 64 -6.67 -4.17 -3.25
N VAL A 65 -5.47 -3.60 -3.40
CA VAL A 65 -4.24 -4.32 -3.71
C VAL A 65 -3.30 -4.22 -2.53
N PHE A 66 -2.90 -5.37 -1.98
CA PHE A 66 -1.90 -5.43 -0.93
C PHE A 66 -0.51 -5.66 -1.55
N SER A 67 0.35 -4.65 -1.45
CA SER A 67 1.76 -4.72 -1.83
C SER A 67 2.60 -4.75 -0.56
N ILE A 68 3.06 -5.95 -0.20
CA ILE A 68 3.80 -6.21 1.02
C ILE A 68 5.15 -6.84 0.70
N LEU A 69 6.14 -6.60 1.56
CA LEU A 69 7.42 -7.32 1.50
C LEU A 69 7.17 -8.81 1.76
N PHE A 70 7.58 -9.67 0.83
CA PHE A 70 7.63 -11.11 1.08
C PHE A 70 8.82 -11.42 2.00
N ILE A 71 8.53 -11.80 3.24
CA ILE A 71 9.53 -12.27 4.20
C ILE A 71 9.44 -13.80 4.24
N PRO A 72 10.46 -14.54 3.77
CA PRO A 72 10.45 -16.00 3.82
C PRO A 72 10.38 -16.47 5.28
N ILE A 73 9.49 -17.43 5.57
CA ILE A 73 9.35 -18.02 6.91
C ILE A 73 10.68 -18.62 7.41
N ALA A 74 11.54 -19.08 6.49
CA ALA A 74 12.88 -19.61 6.80
C ALA A 74 13.92 -18.53 7.17
N ALA A 75 13.64 -17.24 6.95
CA ALA A 75 14.56 -16.15 7.28
C ALA A 75 14.46 -15.68 8.73
N ARG A 76 13.46 -16.14 9.51
CA ARG A 76 13.48 -16.06 10.98
C ARG A 76 14.34 -17.18 11.53
N ARG A 77 15.67 -17.05 11.42
CA ARG A 77 16.58 -17.75 12.32
C ARG A 77 16.48 -17.06 13.68
N TYR A 78 16.22 -17.86 14.71
CA TYR A 78 16.34 -17.50 16.13
C TYR A 78 17.66 -16.78 16.42
#